data_AF-A0A174KNV9-F1
#
_entry.id   AF-A0A174KNV9-F1
#
_cell.length_a   1.000
_cell.length_b   1.000
_cell.length_c   1.000
_cell.angle_alpha   90.00
_cell.angle_beta   90.00
_cell.angle_gamma   90.00
#
_symmetry.space_group_name_H-M   'P 1'
#
loop_
_entity.id
_entity.type
_entity.pdbx_description
1 polymer ?
#
loop_
_entity_poly.entity_id
_entity_poly.type
_entity_poly.pdbx_seq_one_letter_code
_entity_poly.pdbx_strand_id
1 'polypeptide(L)'
;MRKSQEVNKAIAILRKKGDKISLNQAEVLDGRHSEVWVFEHYVQNVSDECRDEATYCAARDAALFLSGKLELAELIPDAEQYPIAEKELKESSGKDRMKRLEERVAELEHVIALLSEKINLTVRDEDLGYMTSKEVVDYIGCPVSLMRNWRKKSVLPYYRRGSRIFYHKKDIDNSTTIKKYMKTHGTLAKGIR
;
A
#
# COMPACT_ATOMS: atom_id res chain seq x y z
N MET A 1 -9.55 -21.68 -20.94
CA MET A 1 -8.49 -20.65 -20.82
C MET A 1 -7.41 -20.98 -21.83
N ARG A 2 -7.17 -20.07 -22.78
CA ARG A 2 -6.27 -20.27 -23.94
C ARG A 2 -4.81 -20.41 -23.49
N LYS A 3 -3.97 -21.09 -24.28
CA LYS A 3 -2.54 -21.32 -23.94
C LYS A 3 -1.79 -19.99 -23.89
N SER A 4 -0.84 -19.86 -22.94
CA SER A 4 -0.06 -18.64 -22.75
C SER A 4 0.68 -18.18 -24.02
N GLN A 5 1.21 -19.13 -24.81
CA GLN A 5 1.90 -18.84 -26.07
C GLN A 5 1.00 -18.17 -27.11
N GLU A 6 -0.24 -18.64 -27.28
CA GLU A 6 -1.20 -18.06 -28.22
C GLU A 6 -1.58 -16.63 -27.82
N VAL A 7 -1.75 -16.40 -26.51
CA VAL A 7 -2.05 -15.07 -26.01
C VAL A 7 -0.88 -14.12 -26.17
N ASN A 8 0.35 -14.57 -25.92
CA ASN A 8 1.54 -13.75 -26.14
C ASN A 8 1.73 -13.41 -27.62
N LYS A 9 1.38 -14.34 -28.53
CA LYS A 9 1.36 -14.06 -29.97
C LYS A 9 0.35 -12.97 -30.32
N ALA A 10 -0.88 -13.07 -29.82
CA ALA A 10 -1.90 -12.03 -30.04
C ALA A 10 -1.46 -10.66 -29.50
N ILE A 11 -0.92 -10.60 -28.27
CA ILE A 11 -0.39 -9.36 -27.66
C ILE A 11 0.67 -8.71 -28.55
N ALA A 12 1.61 -9.50 -29.05
CA ALA A 12 2.69 -8.98 -29.86
C ALA A 12 2.16 -8.43 -31.21
N ILE A 13 1.11 -9.04 -31.80
CA ILE A 13 0.49 -8.57 -33.06
C ILE A 13 -0.17 -7.23 -32.83
N LEU A 14 -0.98 -7.16 -31.77
CA LEU A 14 -1.71 -5.95 -31.38
C LEU A 14 -0.76 -4.78 -31.07
N ARG A 15 0.34 -5.03 -30.34
CA ARG A 15 1.37 -4.01 -30.06
C ARG A 15 2.06 -3.51 -31.33
N LYS A 16 2.29 -4.39 -32.31
CA LYS A 16 2.91 -4.05 -33.59
C LYS A 16 1.99 -3.19 -34.46
N LYS A 17 0.68 -3.45 -34.41
CA LYS A 17 -0.35 -2.65 -35.09
C LYS A 17 -0.47 -1.25 -34.48
N GLY A 18 -0.38 -1.15 -33.15
CA GLY A 18 -0.10 0.10 -32.43
C GLY A 18 -1.23 1.14 -32.41
N ASP A 19 -2.39 0.86 -33.02
CA ASP A 19 -3.57 1.71 -32.90
C ASP A 19 -4.17 1.62 -31.48
N LYS A 20 -4.94 2.64 -31.10
CA LYS A 20 -5.52 2.76 -29.75
C LYS A 20 -6.33 1.52 -29.34
N ILE A 21 -7.12 0.97 -30.27
CA ILE A 21 -7.97 -0.19 -30.00
C ILE A 21 -7.11 -1.43 -29.78
N SER A 22 -6.13 -1.67 -30.66
CA SER A 22 -5.22 -2.81 -30.51
C SER A 22 -4.41 -2.74 -29.21
N LEU A 23 -3.96 -1.55 -28.81
CA LEU A 23 -3.24 -1.37 -27.55
C LEU A 23 -4.12 -1.70 -26.33
N ASN A 24 -5.39 -1.28 -26.34
CA ASN A 24 -6.34 -1.63 -25.27
C ASN A 24 -6.62 -3.14 -25.22
N GLN A 25 -6.76 -3.80 -26.38
CA GLN A 25 -6.87 -5.25 -26.44
C GLN A 25 -5.63 -5.94 -25.87
N ALA A 26 -4.44 -5.44 -26.22
CA ALA A 26 -3.17 -5.99 -25.71
C ALA A 26 -3.07 -5.86 -24.18
N GLU A 27 -3.55 -4.76 -23.59
CA GLU A 27 -3.62 -4.58 -22.14
C GLU A 27 -4.53 -5.61 -21.48
N VAL A 28 -5.74 -5.82 -22.00
CA VAL A 28 -6.68 -6.85 -21.52
C VAL A 28 -6.02 -8.23 -21.53
N LEU A 29 -5.31 -8.57 -22.62
CA LEU A 29 -4.62 -9.84 -22.77
C LEU A 29 -3.42 -10.00 -21.81
N ASP A 30 -2.62 -8.96 -21.60
CA ASP A 30 -1.43 -8.98 -20.73
C ASP A 30 -1.82 -9.03 -19.24
N GLY A 31 -2.90 -8.34 -18.87
CA GLY A 31 -3.52 -8.37 -17.55
C GLY A 31 -4.36 -9.61 -17.26
N ARG A 32 -4.64 -10.44 -18.29
CA ARG A 32 -5.52 -11.62 -18.21
C ARG A 32 -6.92 -11.27 -17.68
N HIS A 33 -7.43 -10.11 -18.08
CA HIS A 33 -8.69 -9.58 -17.58
C HIS A 33 -9.90 -10.36 -18.14
N SER A 34 -10.91 -10.57 -17.29
CA SER A 34 -12.14 -11.27 -17.65
C SER A 34 -13.16 -10.33 -18.29
N GLU A 35 -14.21 -10.88 -18.91
CA GLU A 35 -15.33 -10.11 -19.45
C GLU A 35 -15.97 -9.20 -18.40
N VAL A 36 -16.07 -9.68 -17.14
CA VAL A 36 -16.59 -8.90 -16.00
C VAL A 36 -15.71 -7.70 -15.72
N TRP A 37 -14.38 -7.89 -15.66
CA TRP A 37 -13.45 -6.79 -15.44
C TRP A 37 -13.55 -5.74 -16.56
N VAL A 38 -13.68 -6.17 -17.81
CA VAL A 38 -13.81 -5.27 -18.96
C VAL A 38 -15.11 -4.44 -18.84
N PHE A 39 -16.23 -5.06 -18.50
CA PHE A 39 -17.49 -4.35 -18.28
C PHE A 39 -17.38 -3.32 -17.16
N GLU A 40 -16.79 -3.71 -16.03
CA GLU A 40 -16.58 -2.82 -14.90
C GLU A 40 -15.70 -1.61 -15.29
N HIS A 41 -14.60 -1.87 -16.01
CA HIS A 41 -13.60 -0.86 -16.35
C HIS A 41 -14.06 0.12 -17.42
N TYR A 42 -14.77 -0.34 -18.45
CA TYR A 42 -15.12 0.50 -19.62
C TYR A 42 -16.56 1.01 -19.61
N VAL A 43 -17.46 0.39 -18.85
CA VAL A 43 -18.89 0.75 -18.82
C VAL A 43 -19.33 1.20 -17.43
N GLN A 44 -19.19 0.35 -16.42
CA GLN A 44 -19.76 0.60 -15.10
C GLN A 44 -19.09 1.77 -14.35
N ASN A 45 -17.76 1.84 -14.38
CA ASN A 45 -16.99 2.85 -13.66
C ASN A 45 -16.66 4.11 -14.50
N VAL A 46 -17.28 4.23 -15.69
CA VAL A 46 -17.07 5.33 -16.62
C VAL A 46 -18.38 6.10 -16.79
N SER A 47 -18.29 7.43 -16.76
CA SER A 47 -19.42 8.31 -17.05
C SER A 47 -19.90 8.15 -18.49
N ASP A 48 -21.19 8.27 -18.73
CA ASP A 48 -21.82 8.02 -20.05
C ASP A 48 -21.15 8.79 -21.21
N GLU A 49 -20.71 10.04 -20.96
CA GLU A 49 -20.04 10.91 -21.93
C GLU A 49 -18.65 10.42 -22.37
N CYS A 50 -18.01 9.59 -21.55
CA CYS A 50 -16.66 9.07 -21.79
C CYS A 50 -16.68 7.61 -22.27
N ARG A 51 -17.87 7.00 -22.43
CA ARG A 51 -17.99 5.62 -22.89
C ARG A 51 -17.69 5.53 -24.39
N ASP A 52 -16.69 4.72 -24.70
CA ASP A 52 -16.29 4.38 -26.05
C ASP A 52 -16.70 2.93 -26.33
N GLU A 53 -17.86 2.77 -26.98
CA GLU A 53 -18.44 1.45 -27.30
C GLU A 53 -17.50 0.61 -28.17
N ALA A 54 -16.77 1.23 -29.10
CA ALA A 54 -15.83 0.52 -29.95
C ALA A 54 -14.65 -0.03 -29.14
N THR A 55 -14.11 0.78 -28.22
CA THR A 55 -13.07 0.34 -27.29
C THR A 55 -13.58 -0.78 -26.37
N TYR A 56 -14.79 -0.66 -25.82
CA TYR A 56 -15.39 -1.69 -24.98
C TYR A 56 -15.58 -3.02 -25.72
N CYS A 57 -16.15 -2.98 -26.93
CA CYS A 57 -16.35 -4.18 -27.75
C CYS A 57 -15.03 -4.88 -28.05
N ALA A 58 -14.01 -4.14 -28.46
CA ALA A 58 -12.69 -4.70 -28.73
C ALA A 58 -12.06 -5.33 -27.46
N ALA A 59 -12.15 -4.64 -26.32
CA ALA A 59 -11.66 -5.15 -25.04
C ALA A 59 -12.41 -6.42 -24.60
N ARG A 60 -13.72 -6.48 -24.83
CA ARG A 60 -14.55 -7.66 -24.54
C ARG A 60 -14.13 -8.83 -25.42
N ASP A 61 -13.90 -8.59 -26.70
CA ASP A 61 -13.48 -9.64 -27.64
C ASP A 61 -12.10 -10.19 -27.25
N ALA A 62 -11.18 -9.35 -26.75
CA ALA A 62 -9.92 -9.82 -26.16
C ALA A 62 -10.14 -10.72 -24.93
N ALA A 63 -11.08 -10.39 -24.05
CA ALA A 63 -11.45 -11.25 -22.92
C ALA A 63 -12.11 -12.57 -23.37
N LEU A 64 -12.94 -12.55 -24.41
CA LEU A 64 -13.52 -13.74 -25.02
C LEU A 64 -12.43 -14.64 -25.61
N PHE A 65 -11.44 -14.07 -26.27
CA PHE A 65 -10.28 -14.80 -26.79
C PHE A 65 -9.48 -15.49 -25.67
N LEU A 66 -9.24 -14.82 -24.55
CA LEU A 66 -8.60 -15.41 -23.36
C LEU A 66 -9.37 -16.62 -22.82
N SER A 67 -10.70 -16.51 -22.77
CA SER A 67 -11.57 -17.59 -22.28
C SER A 67 -11.58 -18.79 -23.24
N GLY A 68 -11.27 -18.57 -24.52
CA GLY A 68 -11.30 -19.56 -25.60
C GLY A 68 -12.63 -19.58 -26.37
N LYS A 69 -13.46 -18.54 -26.22
CA LYS A 69 -14.76 -18.40 -26.90
C LYS A 69 -14.69 -17.65 -28.24
N LEU A 70 -13.53 -17.06 -28.54
CA LEU A 70 -13.28 -16.27 -29.75
C LEU A 70 -11.93 -16.68 -30.33
N GLU A 71 -11.82 -16.78 -31.64
CA GLU A 71 -10.60 -17.18 -32.35
C GLU A 71 -9.68 -16.01 -32.69
N LEU A 72 -8.40 -16.31 -32.98
CA LEU A 72 -7.42 -15.26 -33.31
C LEU A 72 -7.80 -14.47 -34.57
N ALA A 73 -8.35 -15.15 -35.57
CA ALA A 73 -8.80 -14.52 -36.82
C ALA A 73 -10.03 -13.62 -36.63
N GLU A 74 -10.82 -13.86 -35.58
CA GLU A 74 -11.94 -13.01 -35.22
C GLU A 74 -11.45 -11.79 -34.41
N LEU A 75 -10.48 -12.00 -33.51
CA LEU A 75 -9.88 -10.92 -32.73
C LEU A 75 -9.06 -9.96 -33.60
N ILE A 76 -8.29 -10.50 -34.53
CA ILE A 76 -7.36 -9.78 -35.40
C ILE A 76 -7.49 -10.32 -36.84
N PRO A 77 -8.47 -9.81 -37.62
CA PRO A 77 -8.71 -10.30 -38.98
C PRO A 77 -7.52 -10.11 -39.93
N ASP A 78 -6.71 -9.09 -39.69
CA ASP A 78 -5.53 -8.70 -40.47
C ASP A 78 -4.20 -9.22 -39.88
N ALA A 79 -4.24 -10.23 -39.02
CA ALA A 79 -3.07 -10.76 -38.32
C ALA A 79 -1.89 -11.13 -39.23
N GLU A 80 -2.15 -11.59 -40.46
CA GLU A 80 -1.13 -11.96 -41.43
C GLU A 80 -0.27 -10.78 -41.92
N GLN A 81 -0.79 -9.55 -41.87
CA GLN A 81 -0.07 -8.34 -42.27
C GLN A 81 1.02 -7.94 -41.25
N TYR A 82 0.99 -8.53 -40.06
CA TYR A 82 1.88 -8.21 -38.95
C TYR A 82 2.66 -9.44 -38.49
N PRO A 83 3.57 -9.98 -39.33
CA PRO A 83 4.36 -11.15 -38.98
C PRO A 83 5.27 -10.83 -37.80
N ILE A 84 5.34 -11.74 -36.84
CA ILE A 84 6.12 -11.59 -35.60
C ILE A 84 7.31 -12.53 -35.65
N ALA A 85 8.51 -11.98 -35.46
CA ALA A 85 9.69 -12.81 -35.35
C ALA A 85 9.66 -13.60 -34.04
N GLU A 86 10.12 -14.86 -34.04
CA GLU A 86 10.15 -15.70 -32.82
C GLU A 86 10.93 -15.07 -31.64
N LYS A 87 11.82 -14.11 -31.93
CA LYS A 87 12.53 -13.33 -30.92
C LYS A 87 11.61 -12.37 -30.15
N GLU A 88 10.62 -11.76 -30.81
CA GLU A 88 9.66 -10.82 -30.22
C GLU A 88 8.64 -11.53 -29.31
N LEU A 89 8.39 -12.83 -29.53
CA LEU A 89 7.55 -13.66 -28.65
C LEU A 89 8.24 -13.97 -27.30
N LYS A 90 9.56 -13.79 -27.19
CA LYS A 90 10.33 -14.11 -25.98
C LYS A 90 10.43 -12.95 -24.99
N GLU A 91 10.18 -11.71 -25.41
CA GLU A 91 10.40 -10.50 -24.59
C GLU A 91 9.34 -10.24 -23.51
N SER A 92 8.25 -11.02 -23.48
CA SER A 92 7.25 -10.94 -22.40
C SER A 92 7.36 -12.10 -21.40
N SER A 93 8.54 -12.71 -21.27
CA SER A 93 8.72 -13.83 -20.37
C SER A 93 8.47 -13.37 -18.93
N GLY A 94 7.79 -14.19 -18.12
CA GLY A 94 7.52 -13.87 -16.71
C GLY A 94 8.79 -13.52 -15.92
N LYS A 95 9.98 -13.92 -16.40
CA LYS A 95 11.27 -13.58 -15.80
C LYS A 95 11.59 -12.09 -15.91
N ASP A 96 11.28 -11.43 -17.03
CA ASP A 96 11.57 -10.00 -17.22
C ASP A 96 10.63 -9.13 -16.37
N ARG A 97 9.37 -9.55 -16.24
CA ARG A 97 8.40 -8.95 -15.31
C ARG A 97 8.82 -9.15 -13.85
N MET A 98 9.28 -10.35 -13.49
CA MET A 98 9.77 -10.66 -12.15
C MET A 98 10.98 -9.80 -11.79
N LYS A 99 11.95 -9.69 -12.70
CA LYS A 99 13.14 -8.87 -12.51
C LYS A 99 12.80 -7.40 -12.27
N ARG A 100 11.87 -6.82 -13.05
CA ARG A 100 11.40 -5.44 -12.84
C ARG A 100 10.69 -5.25 -11.50
N LEU A 101 9.97 -6.27 -11.03
CA LEU A 101 9.34 -6.23 -9.71
C LEU A 101 10.38 -6.30 -8.59
N GLU A 102 11.39 -7.15 -8.72
CA GLU A 102 12.51 -7.24 -7.78
C GLU A 102 13.25 -5.90 -7.66
N GLU A 103 13.54 -5.24 -8.79
CA GLU A 103 14.18 -3.91 -8.82
C GLU A 103 13.32 -2.85 -8.12
N ARG A 104 12.01 -2.80 -8.41
CA ARG A 104 11.08 -1.86 -7.74
C ARG A 104 10.94 -2.12 -6.24
N VAL A 105 10.96 -3.37 -5.81
CA VAL A 105 10.91 -3.71 -4.38
C VAL A 105 12.17 -3.21 -3.68
N ALA A 106 13.36 -3.41 -4.27
CA ALA A 106 14.61 -2.91 -3.70
C ALA A 106 14.62 -1.38 -3.58
N GLU A 107 14.09 -0.65 -4.56
CA GLU A 107 13.93 0.81 -4.50
C GLU A 107 12.99 1.24 -3.36
N LEU A 108 11.86 0.55 -3.19
CA LEU A 108 10.91 0.84 -2.11
C LEU A 108 11.50 0.57 -0.74
N GLU A 109 12.24 -0.53 -0.57
CA GLU A 109 12.95 -0.85 0.67
C GLU A 109 13.96 0.26 1.02
N HIS A 110 14.69 0.77 0.04
CA HIS A 110 15.61 1.89 0.25
C HIS A 110 14.89 3.18 0.67
N VAL A 111 13.77 3.52 0.03
CA VAL A 111 12.96 4.71 0.40
C VAL A 111 12.39 4.56 1.80
N ILE A 112 11.88 3.38 2.17
CA ILE A 112 11.36 3.12 3.52
C ILE A 112 12.45 3.28 4.58
N ALA A 113 13.68 2.83 4.30
CA ALA A 113 14.80 3.01 5.21
C ALA A 113 15.11 4.50 5.46
N LEU A 114 15.20 5.30 4.38
CA LEU A 114 15.43 6.75 4.47
C LEU A 114 14.30 7.48 5.21
N LEU A 115 13.04 7.11 4.94
CA LEU A 115 11.89 7.71 5.61
C LEU A 115 11.80 7.31 7.08
N SER A 116 12.14 6.06 7.43
CA SER A 116 12.17 5.60 8.82
C SER A 116 13.24 6.33 9.63
N GLU A 117 14.41 6.56 9.05
CA GLU A 117 15.46 7.38 9.65
C GLU A 117 14.99 8.83 9.85
N LYS A 118 14.35 9.43 8.84
CA LYS A 118 13.80 10.78 8.92
C LYS A 118 12.69 10.91 9.97
N ILE A 119 11.76 9.95 10.04
CA ILE A 119 10.68 9.94 11.05
C ILE A 119 11.26 9.87 12.47
N ASN A 120 12.24 9.00 12.70
CA ASN A 120 12.93 8.89 13.99
C ASN A 120 13.66 10.20 14.38
N LEU A 121 14.12 10.99 13.40
CA LEU A 121 14.73 12.30 13.65
C LEU A 121 13.70 13.42 13.89
N THR A 122 12.51 13.34 13.30
CA THR A 122 11.51 14.42 13.33
C THR A 122 10.52 14.36 14.48
N VAL A 123 10.33 13.20 15.12
CA VAL A 123 9.35 13.05 16.21
C VAL A 123 10.08 12.54 17.44
N ARG A 124 10.45 13.43 18.37
CA ARG A 124 10.94 13.00 19.67
C ARG A 124 9.76 12.50 20.50
N ASP A 125 9.98 11.52 21.37
CA ASP A 125 8.94 11.02 22.29
C ASP A 125 8.33 12.16 23.14
N GLU A 126 9.12 13.21 23.39
CA GLU A 126 8.75 14.50 24.00
C GLU A 126 7.59 15.19 23.23
N ASP A 127 7.64 15.20 21.90
CA ASP A 127 6.65 15.85 21.02
C ASP A 127 5.32 15.07 20.98
N LEU A 128 5.36 13.77 21.28
CA LEU A 128 4.19 12.89 21.38
C LEU A 128 3.60 12.83 22.81
N GLY A 129 4.19 13.55 23.77
CA GLY A 129 3.73 13.56 25.16
C GLY A 129 4.02 12.26 25.92
N TYR A 130 4.95 11.43 25.45
CA TYR A 130 5.44 10.29 26.19
C TYR A 130 6.51 10.72 27.22
N MET A 131 6.45 10.10 28.39
CA MET A 131 7.29 10.38 29.54
C MET A 131 7.90 9.08 30.05
N THR A 132 9.18 9.14 30.42
CA THR A 132 9.90 8.09 31.13
C THR A 132 9.42 8.01 32.59
N SER A 133 9.74 6.90 33.27
CA SER A 133 9.42 6.74 34.70
C SER A 133 9.95 7.88 35.58
N LYS A 134 11.11 8.46 35.21
CA LYS A 134 11.73 9.57 35.94
C LYS A 134 10.93 10.85 35.76
N GLU A 135 10.61 11.18 34.51
CA GLU A 135 9.82 12.38 34.18
C GLU A 135 8.42 12.34 34.80
N VAL A 136 7.80 11.16 34.87
CA VAL A 136 6.50 10.99 35.57
C VAL A 136 6.61 11.28 37.06
N VAL A 137 7.65 10.78 37.70
CA VAL A 137 7.91 11.03 39.14
C VAL A 137 8.16 12.52 39.38
N ASP A 138 8.95 13.16 38.53
CA ASP A 138 9.24 14.60 38.61
C ASP A 138 7.99 15.44 38.33
N TYR A 139 7.15 15.04 37.35
CA TYR A 139 5.92 15.73 36.96
C TYR A 139 4.82 15.63 38.01
N ILE A 140 4.59 14.45 38.57
CA ILE A 140 3.58 14.25 39.63
C ILE A 140 4.10 14.74 40.99
N GLY A 141 5.42 14.71 41.20
CA GLY A 141 6.04 14.97 42.50
C GLY A 141 5.86 13.83 43.50
N CYS A 142 5.74 12.57 43.03
CA CYS A 142 5.45 11.42 43.88
C CYS A 142 6.67 10.50 44.08
N PRO A 143 6.75 9.75 45.21
CA PRO A 143 7.80 8.73 45.36
C PRO A 143 7.70 7.61 44.30
N VAL A 144 8.85 7.10 43.85
CA VAL A 144 8.94 5.99 42.88
C VAL A 144 8.12 4.76 43.30
N SER A 145 8.07 4.47 44.61
CA SER A 145 7.29 3.37 45.17
C SER A 145 5.77 3.55 44.95
N LEU A 146 5.27 4.78 45.08
CA LEU A 146 3.86 5.12 44.86
C LEU A 146 3.49 5.01 43.38
N MET A 147 4.33 5.55 42.48
CA MET A 147 4.15 5.38 41.03
C MET A 147 4.11 3.90 40.63
N ARG A 148 5.03 3.07 41.15
CA ARG A 148 5.03 1.61 40.91
C ARG A 148 3.74 0.95 41.42
N ASN A 149 3.20 1.39 42.55
CA ASN A 149 1.95 0.89 43.08
C ASN A 149 0.76 1.28 42.17
N TRP A 150 0.70 2.52 41.71
CA TRP A 150 -0.33 2.96 40.75
C TRP A 150 -0.25 2.20 39.43
N ARG A 151 0.95 1.90 38.93
CA ARG A 151 1.12 1.02 37.77
C ARG A 151 0.59 -0.40 38.04
N LYS A 152 0.93 -1.00 39.19
CA LYS A 152 0.45 -2.34 39.56
C LYS A 152 -1.08 -2.40 39.70
N LYS A 153 -1.69 -1.30 40.16
CA LYS A 153 -3.15 -1.17 40.33
C LYS A 153 -3.86 -0.64 39.09
N SER A 154 -3.18 -0.50 37.95
CA SER A 154 -3.71 0.02 36.69
C SER A 154 -4.30 1.44 36.78
N VAL A 155 -3.94 2.21 37.81
CA VAL A 155 -4.31 3.63 37.97
C VAL A 155 -3.48 4.52 37.04
N LEU A 156 -2.27 4.06 36.70
CA LEU A 156 -1.35 4.70 35.78
C LEU A 156 -1.08 3.74 34.61
N PRO A 157 -1.72 3.97 33.44
CA PRO A 157 -1.45 3.22 32.21
C PRO A 157 0.02 3.35 31.80
N TYR A 158 0.57 2.30 31.21
CA TYR A 158 1.94 2.28 30.73
C TYR A 158 2.02 1.57 29.38
N TYR A 159 2.98 2.00 28.57
CA TYR A 159 3.22 1.51 27.23
C TYR A 159 4.63 0.95 27.14
N ARG A 160 4.77 -0.15 26.40
CA ARG A 160 6.06 -0.83 26.23
C ARG A 160 6.55 -0.61 24.80
N ARG A 161 7.77 -0.09 24.67
CA ARG A 161 8.48 0.04 23.39
C ARG A 161 9.83 -0.64 23.54
N GLY A 162 9.94 -1.86 23.01
CA GLY A 162 11.08 -2.75 23.26
C GLY A 162 11.23 -3.12 24.75
N SER A 163 12.40 -2.88 25.32
CA SER A 163 12.69 -3.12 26.75
C SER A 163 12.31 -1.96 27.67
N ARG A 164 11.93 -0.80 27.11
CA ARG A 164 11.62 0.43 27.87
C ARG A 164 10.12 0.59 28.11
N ILE A 165 9.79 1.24 29.24
CA ILE A 165 8.42 1.57 29.65
C ILE A 165 8.24 3.07 29.60
N PHE A 166 7.16 3.50 28.96
CA PHE A 166 6.75 4.89 28.80
C PHE A 166 5.34 5.10 29.33
N TYR A 167 5.02 6.35 29.62
CA TYR A 167 3.74 6.81 30.13
C TYR A 167 3.27 7.98 29.27
N HIS A 168 1.98 8.11 29.04
CA HIS A 168 1.49 9.25 28.27
C HIS A 168 0.98 10.33 29.22
N LYS A 169 1.43 11.58 29.03
CA LYS A 169 1.06 12.71 29.91
C LYS A 169 -0.45 12.86 30.05
N LYS A 170 -1.20 12.71 28.95
CA LYS A 170 -2.67 12.75 28.93
C LYS A 170 -3.34 11.74 29.88
N ASP A 171 -2.75 10.57 30.10
CA ASP A 171 -3.34 9.55 31.00
C ASP A 171 -3.16 9.96 32.46
N ILE A 172 -2.00 10.53 32.78
CA ILE A 172 -1.71 11.13 34.09
C ILE A 172 -2.69 12.28 34.34
N ASP A 173 -2.82 13.16 33.34
CA ASP A 173 -3.72 14.31 33.34
C ASP A 173 -5.20 13.94 33.22
N ASN A 174 -5.57 12.66 33.06
CA ASN A 174 -6.97 12.20 33.08
C ASN A 174 -7.30 11.42 34.35
N SER A 175 -6.29 10.87 35.03
CA SER A 175 -6.47 10.09 36.25
C SER A 175 -6.96 10.95 37.40
N THR A 176 -8.20 10.70 37.85
CA THR A 176 -8.80 11.42 38.99
C THR A 176 -8.04 11.19 40.30
N THR A 177 -7.51 9.98 40.51
CA THR A 177 -6.69 9.61 41.66
C THR A 177 -5.38 10.40 41.68
N ILE A 178 -4.69 10.49 40.54
CA ILE A 178 -3.42 11.21 40.44
C ILE A 178 -3.65 12.73 40.56
N LYS A 179 -4.69 13.27 39.92
CA LYS A 179 -5.10 14.68 40.09
C LYS A 179 -5.37 15.04 41.55
N LYS A 180 -6.10 14.20 42.27
CA LYS A 180 -6.36 14.40 43.70
C LYS A 180 -5.05 14.45 44.47
N TYR A 181 -4.15 13.50 44.23
CA TYR A 181 -2.83 13.49 44.85
C TYR A 181 -2.04 14.77 44.58
N MET A 182 -1.95 15.20 43.31
CA MET A 182 -1.22 16.42 42.92
C MET A 182 -1.80 17.68 43.57
N LYS A 183 -3.13 17.75 43.74
CA LYS A 183 -3.79 18.86 44.45
C LYS A 183 -3.48 18.85 45.95
N THR A 184 -3.52 17.68 46.59
CA THR A 184 -3.32 17.54 48.04
C THR A 184 -1.86 17.76 48.45
N HIS A 185 -0.91 17.32 47.62
CA HIS A 185 0.50 17.37 47.94
C HIS A 185 1.23 18.60 47.37
N GLY A 186 0.52 19.42 46.58
CA GLY A 186 1.05 20.59 45.90
C GLY A 186 2.11 20.21 44.88
N THR A 187 2.06 20.80 43.68
CA THR A 187 3.26 20.83 42.84
C THR A 187 4.34 21.54 43.67
N LEU A 188 5.29 20.77 44.21
CA LEU A 188 6.64 21.24 44.48
C LEU A 188 7.25 21.62 43.12
N ALA A 189 6.73 22.69 42.53
CA ALA A 189 7.45 23.53 41.61
C ALA A 189 8.64 24.04 42.43
N LYS A 190 9.71 23.23 42.43
CA LYS A 190 11.02 23.64 42.87
C LYS A 190 11.39 24.85 42.02
N GLY A 191 11.25 26.02 42.63
CA GLY A 191 12.21 27.09 42.37
C GLY A 191 13.59 26.53 42.71
N ILE A 192 14.39 26.28 41.70
CA ILE A 192 15.84 26.27 41.79
C ILE A 192 16.31 27.16 40.64
N ARG A 193 16.94 28.26 41.05
CA ARG A 193 17.76 29.18 40.26
C ARG A 193 18.86 28.45 39.52
#